data_AF-A0A2E0GZ33-F1
#
_entry.id   AF-A0A2E0GZ33-F1
#
_cell.length_a   1.000
_cell.length_b   1.000
_cell.length_c   1.000
_cell.angle_alpha   90.00
_cell.angle_beta   90.00
_cell.angle_gamma   90.00
#
_symmetry.space_group_name_H-M   'P 1'
#
loop_
_entity.id
_entity.type
_entity.pdbx_description
1 polymer ?
#
loop_
_entity_poly.entity_id
_entity_poly.type
_entity_poly.pdbx_seq_one_letter_code
_entity_poly.pdbx_strand_id
1 'polypeptide(L)'
;MAKEDKIYSSPYFKYSLNGLQRLITNTNTDNLSNSFGSSHRDFWLYKTSDFSDSVRNFSSNAFALASTHPYFSLSQKNFLKDLAKASILFWTKIQHKDGSFDEFYPYERGWVGPTAFTLYSNIEAFQTISETFTELEKKVFLKSVINAAKYITAGDKEGDDLANHHAMAYLSLMKTYELIQDERIYKDALLSFDGYLKYHEKNECWSLEYDGIDPGYLSASCSFLAKTLSINNNPDVIELIKIYSKTLKIFCFPDGTFAGPIGSRNTMHLYPYAFELLSEIDQNILQIAKFSQFSLETGNAINPDLMSDRYLPYRVEEYLSTDKIFLLGKAKVFINNENYRDSSLKNEIYLKKAGIYHKSDSKKFITVNLAKNLVINAYEKKQSESKWERFSFTGTRILDKKGLYTSQYISKKTKYKIEKNILCISGYLAKIPTENSFNLPKNILFRIALIFCSQSTVLSNLLKKIIRKILMFSKKDNKYKIDAKFDMEKLIMEIKISSKNSAQPIDINFGTNISDRYVPQSRFARISDMELNQSLITKKDKLSLLKELKTKRRIICKVNFKKSP
;
A
#
# COMPACT_ATOMS: atom_id res chain seq x y z
N MET A 1 12.87 5.12 33.78
CA MET A 1 12.59 5.44 32.36
C MET A 1 13.86 5.72 31.54
N ALA A 2 14.88 6.44 32.04
CA ALA A 2 16.09 6.77 31.26
C ALA A 2 17.11 5.63 30.95
N LYS A 3 16.76 4.34 31.13
CA LYS A 3 17.66 3.19 30.85
C LYS A 3 17.19 2.30 29.68
N GLU A 4 15.95 2.43 29.21
CA GLU A 4 15.45 1.67 28.05
C GLU A 4 15.79 2.35 26.71
N ASP A 5 16.07 3.65 26.71
CA ASP A 5 16.31 4.47 25.51
C ASP A 5 17.62 4.17 24.77
N LYS A 6 18.48 3.27 25.28
CA LYS A 6 19.74 2.86 24.62
C LYS A 6 19.68 1.50 23.93
N ILE A 7 18.52 0.83 23.90
CA ILE A 7 18.40 -0.55 23.39
C ILE A 7 18.14 -0.59 21.87
N TYR A 8 17.51 0.44 21.30
CA TYR A 8 17.08 0.43 19.89
C TYR A 8 17.98 1.31 19.01
N SER A 9 18.38 0.76 17.86
CA SER A 9 19.22 1.40 16.83
C SER A 9 18.52 2.51 16.04
N SER A 10 17.19 2.43 15.92
CA SER A 10 16.34 3.44 15.28
C SER A 10 14.88 3.35 15.80
N PRO A 11 14.02 4.34 15.49
CA PRO A 11 12.59 4.30 15.79
C PRO A 11 11.86 3.09 15.16
N TYR A 12 12.45 2.47 14.12
CA TYR A 12 11.87 1.38 13.36
C TYR A 12 12.21 -0.01 13.94
N PHE A 13 13.33 -0.14 14.65
CA PHE A 13 13.85 -1.44 15.08
C PHE A 13 12.91 -2.14 16.07
N LYS A 14 12.31 -1.40 17.01
CA LYS A 14 11.36 -1.96 17.99
C LYS A 14 10.22 -2.73 17.31
N TYR A 15 9.59 -2.13 16.30
CA TYR A 15 8.49 -2.77 15.57
C TYR A 15 8.98 -3.89 14.66
N SER A 16 10.19 -3.77 14.12
CA SER A 16 10.84 -4.85 13.36
C SER A 16 11.07 -6.08 14.23
N LEU A 17 11.53 -5.90 15.46
CA LEU A 17 11.81 -6.97 16.42
C LEU A 17 10.52 -7.74 16.77
N ASN A 18 9.43 -7.03 17.06
CA ASN A 18 8.11 -7.65 17.30
C ASN A 18 7.63 -8.42 16.07
N GLY A 19 7.70 -7.80 14.90
CA GLY A 19 7.30 -8.41 13.64
C GLY A 19 8.15 -9.63 13.27
N LEU A 20 9.45 -9.62 13.59
CA LEU A 20 10.37 -10.74 13.35
C LEU A 20 9.96 -11.99 14.13
N GLN A 21 9.54 -11.86 15.39
CA GLN A 21 9.06 -13.00 16.19
C GLN A 21 7.83 -13.66 15.56
N ARG A 22 6.87 -12.84 15.09
CA ARG A 22 5.70 -13.32 14.33
C ARG A 22 6.11 -13.96 13.01
N LEU A 23 7.10 -13.40 12.32
CA LEU A 23 7.61 -13.91 11.05
C LEU A 23 8.26 -15.30 11.20
N ILE A 24 9.06 -15.51 12.26
CA ILE A 24 9.61 -16.82 12.63
C ILE A 24 8.47 -17.80 12.90
N THR A 25 7.46 -17.38 13.68
CA THR A 25 6.28 -18.22 13.98
C THR A 25 5.51 -18.65 12.72
N ASN A 26 5.47 -17.80 11.70
CA ASN A 26 4.84 -18.10 10.41
C ASN A 26 5.71 -18.95 9.49
N THR A 27 6.97 -19.18 9.85
CA THR A 27 7.95 -19.90 9.04
C THR A 27 8.17 -21.30 9.56
N ASN A 28 8.17 -22.28 8.66
CA ASN A 28 8.49 -23.64 9.03
C ASN A 28 9.98 -23.76 9.35
N THR A 29 10.30 -24.03 10.62
CA THR A 29 11.66 -24.20 11.15
C THR A 29 12.10 -25.66 11.26
N ASP A 30 11.26 -26.62 10.88
CA ASP A 30 11.59 -28.05 10.92
C ASP A 30 12.42 -28.45 9.70
N ASN A 31 13.69 -28.73 9.91
CA ASN A 31 14.66 -29.05 8.85
C ASN A 31 14.42 -30.41 8.17
N LEU A 32 13.59 -31.28 8.75
CA LEU A 32 13.17 -32.55 8.13
C LEU A 32 11.89 -32.39 7.31
N SER A 33 11.23 -31.23 7.37
CA SER A 33 10.01 -30.98 6.61
C SER A 33 10.30 -30.65 5.14
N ASN A 34 9.49 -31.21 4.24
CA ASN A 34 9.48 -30.81 2.82
C ASN A 34 9.16 -29.33 2.59
N SER A 35 8.59 -28.66 3.60
CA SER A 35 8.23 -27.24 3.56
C SER A 35 9.12 -26.36 4.45
N PHE A 36 10.26 -26.87 4.91
CA PHE A 36 11.27 -26.11 5.64
C PHE A 36 11.61 -24.80 4.90
N GLY A 37 11.55 -23.66 5.60
CA GLY A 37 11.75 -22.32 5.00
C GLY A 37 10.49 -21.68 4.39
N SER A 38 9.34 -22.36 4.40
CA SER A 38 8.08 -21.74 3.98
C SER A 38 7.52 -20.81 5.04
N SER A 39 7.34 -19.52 4.74
CA SER A 39 6.67 -18.54 5.60
C SER A 39 5.14 -18.48 5.44
N HIS A 40 4.54 -19.48 4.79
CA HIS A 40 3.10 -19.60 4.63
C HIS A 40 2.51 -20.62 5.61
N ARG A 41 2.24 -20.20 6.86
CA ARG A 41 1.71 -21.07 7.92
C ARG A 41 0.41 -21.78 7.56
N ASP A 42 -0.47 -21.12 6.81
CA ASP A 42 -1.71 -21.69 6.28
C ASP A 42 -1.47 -22.91 5.37
N PHE A 43 -0.31 -22.96 4.70
CA PHE A 43 0.11 -24.06 3.83
C PHE A 43 0.89 -25.15 4.59
N TRP A 44 1.91 -24.78 5.37
CA TRP A 44 2.78 -25.79 5.97
C TRP A 44 2.22 -26.39 7.25
N LEU A 45 1.42 -25.64 8.03
CA LEU A 45 0.84 -26.10 9.30
C LEU A 45 -0.67 -26.35 9.22
N TYR A 46 -1.45 -25.32 8.91
CA TYR A 46 -2.92 -25.41 9.02
C TYR A 46 -3.59 -26.18 7.90
N LYS A 47 -2.90 -26.34 6.75
CA LYS A 47 -3.43 -27.02 5.56
C LYS A 47 -4.73 -26.41 5.03
N THR A 48 -4.94 -25.12 5.28
CA THR A 48 -6.05 -24.33 4.73
C THR A 48 -5.71 -23.75 3.35
N SER A 49 -4.42 -23.80 2.96
CA SER A 49 -3.93 -23.52 1.62
C SER A 49 -3.26 -24.75 1.01
N ASP A 50 -3.49 -24.96 -0.29
CA ASP A 50 -2.95 -26.07 -1.07
C ASP A 50 -1.67 -25.71 -1.84
N PHE A 51 -1.16 -24.48 -1.69
CA PHE A 51 0.11 -24.01 -2.24
C PHE A 51 0.78 -23.01 -1.30
N SER A 52 2.09 -22.80 -1.45
CA SER A 52 2.78 -21.76 -0.70
C SER A 52 2.66 -20.42 -1.43
N ASP A 53 2.08 -19.42 -0.78
CA ASP A 53 2.08 -18.03 -1.25
C ASP A 53 3.51 -17.53 -1.25
N SER A 54 4.10 -17.46 -2.44
CA SER A 54 5.52 -17.14 -2.61
C SER A 54 5.88 -15.78 -2.05
N VAL A 55 4.96 -14.81 -2.08
CA VAL A 55 5.17 -13.46 -1.53
C VAL A 55 5.57 -13.51 -0.06
N ARG A 56 5.10 -14.50 0.70
CA ARG A 56 5.47 -14.60 2.11
C ARG A 56 6.94 -14.93 2.32
N ASN A 57 7.61 -15.49 1.30
CA ASN A 57 9.05 -15.73 1.29
C ASN A 57 9.89 -14.45 1.22
N PHE A 58 9.27 -13.28 1.07
CA PHE A 58 9.94 -11.99 1.30
C PHE A 58 10.60 -11.91 2.69
N SER A 59 10.19 -12.78 3.61
CA SER A 59 10.79 -13.03 4.92
C SER A 59 12.29 -13.39 4.88
N SER A 60 12.78 -13.98 3.79
CA SER A 60 14.19 -14.39 3.67
C SER A 60 15.14 -13.22 3.91
N ASN A 61 14.83 -12.05 3.36
CA ASN A 61 15.63 -10.85 3.56
C ASN A 61 15.53 -10.31 4.99
N ALA A 62 14.34 -10.36 5.59
CA ALA A 62 14.17 -9.95 6.99
C ALA A 62 15.03 -10.79 7.94
N PHE A 63 15.07 -12.12 7.74
CA PHE A 63 15.95 -13.01 8.51
C PHE A 63 17.43 -12.70 8.27
N ALA A 64 17.84 -12.51 7.01
CA ALA A 64 19.21 -12.19 6.66
C ALA A 64 19.68 -10.85 7.27
N LEU A 65 18.88 -9.79 7.15
CA LEU A 65 19.16 -8.48 7.77
C LEU A 65 19.28 -8.60 9.29
N ALA A 66 18.31 -9.27 9.94
CA ALA A 66 18.34 -9.50 11.38
C ALA A 66 19.60 -10.28 11.81
N SER A 67 20.08 -11.23 11.01
CA SER A 67 21.29 -12.00 11.31
C SER A 67 22.58 -11.16 11.35
N THR A 68 22.57 -9.96 10.76
CA THR A 68 23.71 -9.03 10.81
C THR A 68 23.59 -8.00 11.94
N HIS A 69 22.41 -7.86 12.54
CA HIS A 69 22.09 -6.78 13.47
C HIS A 69 22.80 -6.98 14.83
N PRO A 70 23.43 -5.93 15.42
CA PRO A 70 24.23 -6.05 16.65
C PRO A 70 23.44 -6.47 17.90
N TYR A 71 22.12 -6.25 17.91
CA TYR A 71 21.22 -6.67 19.00
C TYR A 71 21.22 -8.18 19.28
N PHE A 72 21.39 -9.02 18.25
CA PHE A 72 21.29 -10.46 18.40
C PHE A 72 22.63 -11.10 18.82
N SER A 73 22.56 -12.09 19.70
CA SER A 73 23.71 -12.92 20.06
C SER A 73 24.22 -13.73 18.87
N LEU A 74 25.44 -14.25 18.94
CA LEU A 74 26.00 -15.09 17.87
C LEU A 74 25.11 -16.30 17.54
N SER A 75 24.54 -16.97 18.55
CA SER A 75 23.65 -18.11 18.34
C SER A 75 22.35 -17.71 17.65
N GLN A 76 21.76 -16.57 18.03
CA GLN A 76 20.57 -16.04 17.38
C GLN A 76 20.85 -15.63 15.93
N LYS A 77 22.02 -15.02 15.67
CA LYS A 77 22.46 -14.67 14.32
C LYS A 77 22.59 -15.92 13.45
N ASN A 78 23.24 -16.98 13.93
CA ASN A 78 23.38 -18.23 13.20
C ASN A 78 22.01 -18.86 12.90
N PHE A 79 21.10 -18.92 13.88
CA PHE A 79 19.73 -19.39 13.66
C PHE A 79 19.01 -18.59 12.56
N LEU A 80 19.13 -17.25 12.57
CA LEU A 80 18.53 -16.40 11.56
C LEU A 80 19.16 -16.59 10.17
N LYS A 81 20.48 -16.84 10.08
CA LYS A 81 21.14 -17.19 8.81
C LYS A 81 20.62 -18.52 8.27
N ASP A 82 20.53 -19.54 9.11
CA ASP A 82 20.02 -20.86 8.70
C ASP A 82 18.57 -20.76 8.21
N LEU A 83 17.75 -19.96 8.89
CA LEU A 83 16.35 -19.75 8.50
C LEU A 83 16.23 -18.94 7.19
N ALA A 84 17.08 -17.93 6.99
CA ALA A 84 17.17 -17.18 5.73
C ALA A 84 17.59 -18.11 4.57
N LYS A 85 18.62 -18.93 4.78
CA LYS A 85 19.08 -19.94 3.80
C LYS A 85 17.97 -20.93 3.46
N ALA A 86 17.30 -21.48 4.47
CA ALA A 86 16.18 -22.38 4.28
C ALA A 86 15.05 -21.75 3.44
N SER A 87 14.74 -20.47 3.72
CA SER A 87 13.74 -19.72 2.98
C SER A 87 14.11 -19.53 1.50
N ILE A 88 15.37 -19.18 1.21
CA ILE A 88 15.90 -19.07 -0.17
C ILE A 88 15.80 -20.43 -0.88
N LEU A 89 16.24 -21.51 -0.24
CA LEU A 89 16.20 -22.83 -0.86
C LEU A 89 14.76 -23.31 -1.10
N PHE A 90 13.83 -23.01 -0.18
CA PHE A 90 12.41 -23.26 -0.39
C PHE A 90 11.87 -22.48 -1.59
N TRP A 91 12.25 -21.21 -1.73
CA TRP A 91 11.89 -20.38 -2.89
C TRP A 91 12.32 -21.03 -4.21
N THR A 92 13.55 -21.54 -4.30
CA THR A 92 14.00 -22.24 -5.52
C THR A 92 13.16 -23.47 -5.87
N LYS A 93 12.60 -24.17 -4.87
CA LYS A 93 11.79 -25.39 -5.05
C LYS A 93 10.38 -25.12 -5.57
N ILE A 94 9.80 -23.97 -5.25
CA ILE A 94 8.42 -23.60 -5.61
C ILE A 94 8.33 -22.82 -6.93
N GLN A 95 9.46 -22.55 -7.59
CA GLN A 95 9.50 -21.85 -8.87
C GLN A 95 8.91 -22.70 -9.99
N HIS A 96 8.06 -22.09 -10.84
CA HIS A 96 7.57 -22.73 -12.07
C HIS A 96 8.68 -22.86 -13.12
N LYS A 97 8.50 -23.76 -14.09
CA LYS A 97 9.47 -23.99 -15.18
C LYS A 97 9.78 -22.74 -16.00
N ASP A 98 8.86 -21.78 -16.07
CA ASP A 98 9.04 -20.50 -16.78
C ASP A 98 9.66 -19.39 -15.90
N GLY A 99 10.00 -19.69 -14.65
CA GLY A 99 10.62 -18.76 -13.70
C GLY A 99 9.64 -18.02 -12.80
N SER A 100 8.33 -18.18 -13.02
CA SER A 100 7.29 -17.47 -12.28
C SER A 100 6.92 -18.11 -10.94
N PHE A 101 6.15 -17.38 -10.14
CA PHE A 101 5.64 -17.81 -8.84
C PHE A 101 4.15 -17.49 -8.65
N ASP A 102 3.53 -18.09 -7.63
CA ASP A 102 2.10 -17.94 -7.32
C ASP A 102 1.86 -17.11 -6.05
N GLU A 103 0.77 -16.33 -6.01
CA GLU A 103 0.42 -15.47 -4.86
C GLU A 103 -1.00 -15.72 -4.33
N PHE A 104 -2.01 -15.71 -5.20
CA PHE A 104 -3.42 -15.74 -4.82
C PHE A 104 -4.06 -17.11 -5.01
N TYR A 105 -3.57 -17.89 -5.96
CA TYR A 105 -4.05 -19.23 -6.27
C TYR A 105 -2.97 -20.05 -6.99
N PRO A 106 -3.03 -21.40 -6.96
CA PRO A 106 -2.07 -22.24 -7.66
C PRO A 106 -2.05 -21.96 -9.17
N TYR A 107 -0.86 -21.97 -9.76
CA TYR A 107 -0.63 -21.74 -11.20
C TYR A 107 -1.03 -20.35 -11.69
N GLU A 108 -1.03 -19.35 -10.81
CA GLU A 108 -1.22 -17.95 -11.15
C GLU A 108 -0.15 -17.44 -12.12
N ARG A 109 1.12 -17.85 -11.92
CA ARG A 109 2.27 -17.34 -12.67
C ARG A 109 2.34 -15.82 -12.61
N GLY A 110 2.26 -15.25 -11.40
CA GLY A 110 2.21 -13.81 -11.21
C GLY A 110 3.51 -13.12 -11.64
N TRP A 111 3.39 -11.89 -12.15
CA TRP A 111 4.53 -11.14 -12.66
C TRP A 111 5.24 -10.46 -11.50
N VAL A 112 5.01 -9.18 -11.26
CA VAL A 112 5.77 -8.49 -10.23
C VAL A 112 5.41 -8.95 -8.83
N GLY A 113 4.10 -9.06 -8.51
CA GLY A 113 3.60 -9.38 -7.18
C GLY A 113 4.36 -10.52 -6.49
N PRO A 114 4.32 -11.75 -7.06
CA PRO A 114 5.08 -12.87 -6.53
C PRO A 114 6.50 -13.04 -7.09
N THR A 115 6.78 -12.71 -8.35
CA THR A 115 8.10 -13.03 -8.94
C THR A 115 9.14 -11.95 -8.67
N ALA A 116 8.87 -10.68 -8.96
CA ALA A 116 9.87 -9.63 -8.80
C ALA A 116 10.14 -9.28 -7.33
N PHE A 117 9.10 -9.21 -6.49
CA PHE A 117 9.29 -8.96 -5.06
C PHE A 117 10.15 -10.05 -4.40
N THR A 118 9.86 -11.33 -4.67
CA THR A 118 10.62 -12.42 -4.05
C THR A 118 12.00 -12.63 -4.68
N LEU A 119 12.17 -12.28 -5.96
CA LEU A 119 13.50 -12.22 -6.57
C LEU A 119 14.39 -11.20 -5.85
N TYR A 120 13.88 -9.98 -5.65
CA TYR A 120 14.58 -8.94 -4.89
C TYR A 120 14.98 -9.43 -3.48
N SER A 121 14.00 -9.91 -2.70
CA SER A 121 14.26 -10.29 -1.30
C SER A 121 15.26 -11.44 -1.19
N ASN A 122 15.17 -12.45 -2.07
CA ASN A 122 16.08 -13.60 -2.01
C ASN A 122 17.49 -13.27 -2.51
N ILE A 123 17.66 -12.34 -3.45
CA ILE A 123 18.99 -11.83 -3.84
C ILE A 123 19.65 -11.10 -2.66
N GLU A 124 18.93 -10.16 -2.03
CA GLU A 124 19.47 -9.41 -0.88
C GLU A 124 19.84 -10.34 0.29
N ALA A 125 18.97 -11.31 0.56
CA ALA A 125 19.21 -12.32 1.57
C ALA A 125 20.47 -13.14 1.22
N PHE A 126 20.56 -13.65 -0.01
CA PHE A 126 21.71 -14.41 -0.47
C PHE A 126 23.01 -13.62 -0.38
N GLN A 127 23.05 -12.38 -0.85
CA GLN A 127 24.25 -11.53 -0.76
C GLN A 127 24.70 -11.33 0.70
N THR A 128 23.75 -11.24 1.63
CA THR A 128 24.02 -11.04 3.06
C THR A 128 24.58 -12.28 3.76
N ILE A 129 24.20 -13.50 3.31
CA ILE A 129 24.55 -14.77 3.97
C ILE A 129 25.18 -15.80 3.04
N SER A 130 25.80 -15.34 1.95
CA SER A 130 26.31 -16.19 0.85
C SER A 130 27.35 -17.22 1.30
N GLU A 131 28.06 -16.93 2.39
CA GLU A 131 29.07 -17.81 2.99
C GLU A 131 28.46 -19.11 3.55
N THR A 132 27.15 -19.13 3.81
CA THR A 132 26.45 -20.31 4.35
C THR A 132 26.05 -21.31 3.27
N PHE A 133 26.16 -20.97 1.99
CA PHE A 133 25.74 -21.81 0.87
C PHE A 133 26.87 -22.68 0.35
N THR A 134 26.57 -23.94 0.07
CA THR A 134 27.43 -24.82 -0.73
C THR A 134 27.42 -24.41 -2.20
N GLU A 135 28.44 -24.82 -2.96
CA GLU A 135 28.53 -24.51 -4.39
C GLU A 135 27.35 -25.05 -5.21
N LEU A 136 26.79 -26.21 -4.81
CA LEU A 136 25.61 -26.77 -5.45
C LEU A 136 24.38 -25.89 -5.19
N GLU A 137 24.16 -25.49 -3.94
CA GLU A 137 23.05 -24.62 -3.56
C GLU A 137 23.16 -23.24 -4.25
N LYS A 138 24.35 -22.66 -4.35
CA LYS A 138 24.60 -21.43 -5.10
C LYS A 138 24.20 -21.58 -6.57
N LYS A 139 24.60 -22.67 -7.22
CA LYS A 139 24.23 -22.95 -8.62
C LYS A 139 22.71 -23.07 -8.80
N VAL A 140 22.02 -23.75 -7.89
CA VAL A 140 20.55 -23.87 -7.91
C VAL A 140 19.91 -22.50 -7.76
N PHE A 141 20.34 -21.72 -6.78
CA PHE A 141 19.83 -20.37 -6.54
C PHE A 141 20.03 -19.44 -7.74
N LEU A 142 21.24 -19.37 -8.30
CA LEU A 142 21.56 -18.54 -9.46
C LEU A 142 20.74 -18.93 -10.69
N LYS A 143 20.48 -20.23 -10.89
CA LYS A 143 19.58 -20.69 -11.96
C LYS A 143 18.16 -20.16 -11.75
N SER A 144 17.63 -20.22 -10.53
CA SER A 144 16.31 -19.69 -10.21
C SER A 144 16.23 -18.16 -10.38
N VAL A 145 17.28 -17.44 -9.98
CA VAL A 145 17.42 -15.99 -10.22
C VAL A 145 17.32 -15.66 -11.71
N ILE A 146 18.10 -16.35 -12.55
CA ILE A 146 18.10 -16.12 -14.01
C ILE A 146 16.71 -16.40 -14.61
N ASN A 147 16.05 -17.48 -14.18
CA ASN A 147 14.73 -17.82 -14.68
C ASN A 147 13.67 -16.77 -14.28
N ALA A 148 13.70 -16.31 -13.03
CA ALA A 148 12.80 -15.27 -12.55
C ALA A 148 13.02 -13.95 -13.29
N ALA A 149 14.29 -13.55 -13.48
CA ALA A 149 14.64 -12.36 -14.25
C ALA A 149 14.11 -12.46 -15.69
N LYS A 150 14.35 -13.58 -16.39
CA LYS A 150 13.80 -13.82 -17.73
C LYS A 150 12.26 -13.74 -17.78
N TYR A 151 11.58 -14.24 -16.75
CA TYR A 151 10.13 -14.12 -16.64
C TYR A 151 9.69 -12.66 -16.53
N ILE A 152 10.42 -11.85 -15.75
CA ILE A 152 10.13 -10.43 -15.55
C ILE A 152 10.39 -9.64 -16.83
N THR A 153 11.52 -9.87 -17.51
CA THR A 153 11.91 -9.16 -18.74
C THR A 153 11.07 -9.53 -19.95
N ALA A 154 10.47 -10.72 -19.97
CA ALA A 154 9.46 -11.09 -20.97
C ALA A 154 8.21 -10.18 -20.95
N GLY A 155 8.06 -9.35 -19.91
CA GLY A 155 7.23 -8.15 -19.94
C GLY A 155 5.93 -8.24 -19.16
N ASP A 156 5.30 -7.07 -19.05
CA ASP A 156 4.08 -6.84 -18.28
C ASP A 156 2.89 -7.61 -18.87
N LYS A 157 2.40 -8.59 -18.10
CA LYS A 157 1.11 -9.25 -18.34
C LYS A 157 0.03 -8.80 -17.36
N GLU A 158 0.40 -7.96 -16.40
CA GLU A 158 -0.45 -7.38 -15.36
C GLU A 158 -1.12 -6.06 -15.76
N GLY A 159 -1.06 -5.59 -17.00
CA GLY A 159 -1.93 -4.52 -17.49
C GLY A 159 -1.70 -3.14 -16.86
N ASP A 160 -2.14 -2.10 -17.57
CA ASP A 160 -1.54 -0.76 -17.52
C ASP A 160 -1.91 0.14 -16.33
N ASP A 161 -2.03 -0.37 -15.09
CA ASP A 161 -2.53 0.45 -13.96
C ASP A 161 -1.79 0.23 -12.61
N LEU A 162 -0.53 -0.21 -12.58
CA LEU A 162 0.20 -0.55 -11.35
C LEU A 162 1.66 -0.02 -11.36
N ALA A 163 1.85 1.29 -11.21
CA ALA A 163 3.20 1.89 -11.27
C ALA A 163 4.20 1.27 -10.28
N ASN A 164 3.78 0.96 -9.05
CA ASN A 164 4.65 0.38 -8.04
C ASN A 164 5.20 -0.99 -8.44
N HIS A 165 4.48 -1.73 -9.29
CA HIS A 165 4.97 -3.01 -9.82
C HIS A 165 6.14 -2.78 -10.77
N HIS A 166 6.07 -1.78 -11.66
CA HIS A 166 7.19 -1.46 -12.54
C HIS A 166 8.42 -0.97 -11.77
N ALA A 167 8.25 -0.20 -10.70
CA ALA A 167 9.37 0.19 -9.83
C ALA A 167 10.05 -1.02 -9.16
N MET A 168 9.26 -2.01 -8.70
CA MET A 168 9.80 -3.25 -8.13
C MET A 168 10.44 -4.15 -9.19
N ALA A 169 9.90 -4.22 -10.41
CA ALA A 169 10.53 -4.91 -11.53
C ALA A 169 11.92 -4.33 -11.79
N TYR A 170 12.04 -3.00 -11.89
CA TYR A 170 13.33 -2.32 -12.03
C TYR A 170 14.30 -2.68 -10.90
N LEU A 171 13.90 -2.56 -9.63
CA LEU A 171 14.74 -2.93 -8.49
C LEU A 171 15.23 -4.38 -8.57
N SER A 172 14.33 -5.33 -8.84
CA SER A 172 14.68 -6.75 -8.91
C SER A 172 15.66 -7.08 -10.04
N LEU A 173 15.55 -6.41 -11.19
CA LEU A 173 16.47 -6.57 -12.33
C LEU A 173 17.82 -5.91 -12.06
N MET A 174 17.84 -4.72 -11.44
CA MET A 174 19.07 -4.08 -10.99
C MET A 174 19.83 -4.96 -10.00
N LYS A 175 19.13 -5.57 -9.04
CA LYS A 175 19.70 -6.49 -8.06
C LYS A 175 20.19 -7.79 -8.70
N THR A 176 19.48 -8.26 -9.72
CA THR A 176 19.95 -9.40 -10.53
C THR A 176 21.25 -9.05 -11.26
N TYR A 177 21.33 -7.88 -11.88
CA TYR A 177 22.54 -7.40 -12.53
C TYR A 177 23.70 -7.28 -11.53
N GLU A 178 23.49 -6.68 -10.36
CA GLU A 178 24.50 -6.61 -9.30
C GLU A 178 25.06 -8.00 -8.95
N LEU A 179 24.20 -9.01 -8.86
CA LEU A 179 24.58 -10.38 -8.50
C LEU A 179 25.31 -11.13 -9.61
N ILE A 180 24.90 -11.02 -10.88
CA ILE A 180 25.40 -11.88 -11.96
C ILE A 180 26.22 -11.17 -13.04
N GLN A 181 26.25 -9.84 -13.03
CA GLN A 181 27.02 -8.99 -13.96
C GLN A 181 26.72 -9.26 -15.46
N ASP A 182 25.46 -9.56 -15.79
CA ASP A 182 25.00 -9.73 -17.18
C ASP A 182 24.43 -8.41 -17.73
N GLU A 183 25.16 -7.79 -18.66
CA GLU A 183 24.81 -6.51 -19.30
C GLU A 183 23.44 -6.53 -20.02
N ARG A 184 22.95 -7.70 -20.44
CA ARG A 184 21.60 -7.80 -21.03
C ARG A 184 20.53 -7.52 -19.98
N ILE A 185 20.74 -8.01 -18.75
CA ILE A 185 19.82 -7.76 -17.64
C ILE A 185 19.87 -6.29 -17.22
N TYR A 186 21.05 -5.66 -17.25
CA TYR A 186 21.15 -4.23 -17.00
C TYR A 186 20.34 -3.43 -18.01
N LYS A 187 20.48 -3.74 -19.30
CA LYS A 187 19.67 -3.11 -20.37
C LYS A 187 18.17 -3.34 -20.14
N ASP A 188 17.76 -4.55 -19.78
CA ASP A 188 16.35 -4.85 -19.48
C ASP A 188 15.86 -4.10 -18.21
N ALA A 189 16.72 -3.90 -17.22
CA ALA A 189 16.42 -3.09 -16.05
C ALA A 189 16.16 -1.62 -16.46
N LEU A 190 17.00 -1.04 -17.32
CA LEU A 190 16.79 0.32 -17.83
C LEU A 190 15.47 0.44 -18.61
N LEU A 191 15.13 -0.55 -19.45
CA LEU A 191 13.83 -0.61 -20.13
C LEU A 191 12.65 -0.71 -19.14
N SER A 192 12.83 -1.42 -18.03
CA SER A 192 11.84 -1.48 -16.95
C SER A 192 11.66 -0.13 -16.25
N PHE A 193 12.74 0.62 -16.04
CA PHE A 193 12.69 1.98 -15.52
C PHE A 193 11.97 2.94 -16.49
N ASP A 194 12.27 2.88 -17.78
CA ASP A 194 11.54 3.62 -18.82
C ASP A 194 10.04 3.24 -18.83
N GLY A 195 9.74 1.96 -18.61
CA GLY A 195 8.39 1.44 -18.42
C GLY A 195 7.68 2.09 -17.22
N TYR A 196 8.36 2.20 -16.08
CA TYR A 196 7.85 2.90 -14.90
C TYR A 196 7.54 4.38 -15.18
N LEU A 197 8.43 5.08 -15.91
CA LEU A 197 8.26 6.50 -16.21
C LEU A 197 7.03 6.80 -17.09
N LYS A 198 6.47 5.81 -17.81
CA LYS A 198 5.21 5.97 -18.56
C LYS A 198 4.01 6.24 -17.65
N TYR A 199 4.09 5.84 -16.38
CA TYR A 199 3.04 6.05 -15.38
C TYR A 199 3.18 7.37 -14.63
N HIS A 200 4.30 8.08 -14.85
CA HIS A 200 4.63 9.30 -14.14
C HIS A 200 3.84 10.49 -14.70
N GLU A 201 3.03 11.11 -13.86
CA GLU A 201 2.40 12.39 -14.14
C GLU A 201 3.34 13.55 -13.77
N LYS A 202 4.09 14.00 -14.77
CA LYS A 202 5.14 15.03 -14.64
C LYS A 202 4.68 16.33 -13.99
N ASN A 203 3.48 16.81 -14.33
CA ASN A 203 3.04 18.14 -13.88
C ASN A 203 2.56 18.16 -12.42
N GLU A 204 2.12 17.01 -11.91
CA GLU A 204 1.56 16.89 -10.55
C GLU A 204 2.41 16.00 -9.64
N CYS A 205 3.54 15.49 -10.15
CA CYS A 205 4.55 14.81 -9.38
C CYS A 205 4.02 13.55 -8.67
N TRP A 206 3.35 12.66 -9.40
CA TRP A 206 2.86 11.37 -8.89
C TRP A 206 2.84 10.28 -9.97
N SER A 207 2.62 9.02 -9.59
CA SER A 207 2.50 7.90 -10.53
C SER A 207 1.18 7.15 -10.39
N LEU A 208 0.67 6.64 -11.52
CA LEU A 208 -0.66 6.05 -11.61
C LEU A 208 -0.78 4.71 -10.87
N GLU A 209 -1.77 4.63 -9.98
CA GLU A 209 -2.16 3.44 -9.24
C GLU A 209 -3.68 3.24 -9.40
N TYR A 210 -4.07 2.22 -10.17
CA TYR A 210 -5.43 2.04 -10.70
C TYR A 210 -5.91 3.27 -11.49
N ASP A 211 -6.71 4.12 -10.84
CA ASP A 211 -7.45 5.22 -11.46
C ASP A 211 -6.99 6.60 -10.97
N GLY A 212 -5.91 6.69 -10.19
CA GLY A 212 -5.33 7.95 -9.74
C GLY A 212 -4.09 7.78 -8.86
N ILE A 213 -3.76 8.81 -8.07
CA ILE A 213 -2.65 8.78 -7.12
C ILE A 213 -2.99 7.91 -5.89
N ASP A 214 -2.07 7.03 -5.51
CA ASP A 214 -2.10 6.33 -4.24
C ASP A 214 -0.81 6.62 -3.43
N PRO A 215 -0.88 7.43 -2.36
CA PRO A 215 0.33 7.87 -1.66
C PRO A 215 1.15 6.75 -1.01
N GLY A 216 0.50 5.68 -0.53
CA GLY A 216 1.21 4.56 0.07
C GLY A 216 2.06 3.81 -0.96
N TYR A 217 1.49 3.46 -2.12
CA TYR A 217 2.27 2.83 -3.20
C TYR A 217 3.25 3.78 -3.88
N LEU A 218 2.98 5.09 -3.91
CA LEU A 218 3.96 6.07 -4.36
C LEU A 218 5.17 6.13 -3.41
N SER A 219 4.95 6.07 -2.10
CA SER A 219 6.04 5.95 -1.12
C SER A 219 6.81 4.64 -1.25
N ALA A 220 6.12 3.53 -1.54
CA ALA A 220 6.75 2.25 -1.83
C ALA A 220 7.66 2.33 -3.07
N SER A 221 7.17 2.97 -4.14
CA SER A 221 7.96 3.21 -5.34
C SER A 221 9.23 4.02 -5.04
N CYS A 222 9.14 5.05 -4.20
CA CYS A 222 10.31 5.81 -3.74
C CYS A 222 11.32 4.90 -3.03
N SER A 223 10.85 4.04 -2.11
CA SER A 223 11.71 3.06 -1.42
C SER A 223 12.40 2.11 -2.41
N PHE A 224 11.66 1.55 -3.36
CA PHE A 224 12.22 0.61 -4.33
C PHE A 224 13.27 1.26 -5.22
N LEU A 225 12.98 2.47 -5.71
CA LEU A 225 13.92 3.25 -6.52
C LEU A 225 15.17 3.61 -5.71
N ALA A 226 15.02 4.10 -4.47
CA ALA A 226 16.15 4.46 -3.62
C ALA A 226 17.08 3.27 -3.34
N LYS A 227 16.53 2.06 -3.18
CA LYS A 227 17.32 0.83 -3.00
C LYS A 227 18.23 0.50 -4.21
N THR A 228 17.95 1.03 -5.40
CA THR A 228 18.83 0.87 -6.57
C THR A 228 20.07 1.77 -6.54
N LEU A 229 20.06 2.84 -5.74
CA LEU A 229 21.15 3.83 -5.67
C LEU A 229 22.47 3.24 -5.15
N SER A 230 22.41 2.14 -4.38
CA SER A 230 23.62 1.43 -3.95
C SER A 230 24.34 0.70 -5.09
N ILE A 231 23.61 0.39 -6.17
CA ILE A 231 24.13 -0.32 -7.35
C ILE A 231 24.54 0.69 -8.41
N ASN A 232 23.64 1.63 -8.70
CA ASN A 232 23.85 2.70 -9.65
C ASN A 232 23.31 3.98 -9.03
N ASN A 233 24.19 4.92 -8.70
CA ASN A 233 23.82 6.20 -8.11
C ASN A 233 23.22 7.15 -9.17
N ASN A 234 22.09 6.73 -9.76
CA ASN A 234 21.42 7.40 -10.86
C ASN A 234 20.79 8.74 -10.38
N PRO A 235 21.27 9.90 -10.88
CA PRO A 235 20.70 11.20 -10.52
C PRO A 235 19.21 11.34 -10.86
N ASP A 236 18.74 10.68 -11.92
CA ASP A 236 17.33 10.74 -12.33
C ASP A 236 16.41 10.10 -11.28
N VAL A 237 16.88 9.04 -10.61
CA VAL A 237 16.15 8.41 -9.50
C VAL A 237 16.04 9.36 -8.32
N ILE A 238 17.14 10.04 -7.97
CA ILE A 238 17.17 11.02 -6.88
C ILE A 238 16.21 12.17 -7.17
N GLU A 239 16.28 12.74 -8.38
CA GLU A 239 15.41 13.85 -8.77
C GLU A 239 13.94 13.42 -8.79
N LEU A 240 13.64 12.21 -9.26
CA LEU A 240 12.27 11.69 -9.26
C LEU A 240 11.72 11.54 -7.84
N ILE A 241 12.52 11.09 -6.87
CA ILE A 241 12.11 11.01 -5.46
C ILE A 241 11.88 12.42 -4.87
N LYS A 242 12.74 13.41 -5.20
CA LYS A 242 12.53 14.82 -4.82
C LYS A 242 11.25 15.40 -5.41
N ILE A 243 10.90 15.01 -6.63
CA ILE A 243 9.66 15.40 -7.27
C ILE A 243 8.48 14.78 -6.51
N TYR A 244 8.50 13.47 -6.23
CA TYR A 244 7.42 12.80 -5.50
C TYR A 244 7.23 13.30 -4.07
N SER A 245 8.31 13.68 -3.36
CA SER A 245 8.21 14.18 -1.99
C SER A 245 7.40 15.49 -1.89
N LYS A 246 7.42 16.33 -2.93
CA LYS A 246 6.59 17.56 -3.01
C LYS A 246 5.10 17.25 -2.93
N THR A 247 4.67 16.16 -3.52
CA THR A 247 3.26 15.72 -3.50
C THR A 247 2.96 14.86 -2.28
N LEU A 248 3.84 13.93 -1.90
CA LEU A 248 3.61 13.02 -0.76
C LEU A 248 3.37 13.76 0.56
N LYS A 249 4.05 14.88 0.80
CA LYS A 249 3.92 15.64 2.05
C LYS A 249 2.50 16.16 2.33
N ILE A 250 1.65 16.33 1.31
CA ILE A 250 0.26 16.78 1.52
C ILE A 250 -0.62 15.69 2.16
N PHE A 251 -0.14 14.44 2.20
CA PHE A 251 -0.80 13.30 2.82
C PHE A 251 -0.24 12.95 4.21
N CYS A 252 0.77 13.69 4.67
CA CYS A 252 1.31 13.63 6.04
C CYS A 252 0.41 14.43 6.97
N PHE A 253 -0.54 13.77 7.63
CA PHE A 253 -1.58 14.47 8.38
C PHE A 253 -1.14 14.89 9.79
N PRO A 254 -1.75 15.96 10.35
CA PRO A 254 -1.37 16.54 11.64
C PRO A 254 -1.29 15.60 12.84
N ASP A 255 -2.09 14.55 12.85
CA ASP A 255 -2.17 13.55 13.92
C ASP A 255 -1.17 12.40 13.75
N GLY A 256 -0.37 12.41 12.68
CA GLY A 256 0.55 11.32 12.35
C GLY A 256 -0.07 10.26 11.46
N THR A 257 -1.33 10.41 11.04
CA THR A 257 -1.92 9.52 10.04
C THR A 257 -1.45 9.83 8.63
N PHE A 258 -1.34 8.80 7.79
CA PHE A 258 -0.90 8.94 6.40
C PHE A 258 -1.99 8.50 5.42
N ALA A 259 -2.31 9.36 4.45
CA ALA A 259 -3.15 9.05 3.28
C ALA A 259 -4.50 8.38 3.56
N GLY A 260 -4.60 7.07 3.36
CA GLY A 260 -5.82 6.28 3.56
C GLY A 260 -6.87 6.50 2.48
N PRO A 261 -8.16 6.61 2.82
CA PRO A 261 -9.25 6.72 1.85
C PRO A 261 -9.16 7.91 0.89
N ILE A 262 -8.26 8.86 1.11
CA ILE A 262 -7.95 9.93 0.15
C ILE A 262 -7.29 9.38 -1.13
N GLY A 263 -6.46 8.34 -1.04
CA GLY A 263 -5.77 7.75 -2.20
C GLY A 263 -6.69 6.91 -3.09
N SER A 264 -6.26 6.61 -4.33
CA SER A 264 -7.03 5.79 -5.29
C SER A 264 -7.18 4.32 -4.85
N ARG A 265 -6.22 3.78 -4.08
CA ARG A 265 -6.22 2.39 -3.58
C ARG A 265 -6.46 2.31 -2.07
N ASN A 266 -6.74 3.43 -1.41
CA ASN A 266 -7.03 3.53 0.02
C ASN A 266 -5.88 3.04 0.93
N THR A 267 -4.63 3.03 0.46
CA THR A 267 -3.51 2.57 1.30
C THR A 267 -3.17 3.62 2.37
N MET A 268 -2.72 3.11 3.52
CA MET A 268 -2.49 3.92 4.73
C MET A 268 -1.03 3.88 5.21
N HIS A 269 -0.19 3.10 4.52
CA HIS A 269 1.17 2.83 4.93
C HIS A 269 2.17 3.79 4.29
N LEU A 270 3.28 4.04 4.98
CA LEU A 270 4.43 4.80 4.50
C LEU A 270 5.65 3.86 4.47
N TYR A 271 6.40 3.87 3.36
CA TYR A 271 7.68 3.16 3.25
C TYR A 271 8.83 4.14 3.55
N PRO A 272 9.48 4.05 4.72
CA PRO A 272 10.40 5.09 5.21
C PRO A 272 11.77 5.11 4.55
N TYR A 273 12.23 3.99 3.96
CA TYR A 273 13.63 3.79 3.58
C TYR A 273 14.21 4.95 2.74
N ALA A 274 13.51 5.33 1.66
CA ALA A 274 13.99 6.39 0.77
C ALA A 274 14.09 7.74 1.47
N PHE A 275 13.14 8.05 2.34
CA PHE A 275 13.07 9.37 2.97
C PHE A 275 14.12 9.52 4.07
N GLU A 276 14.39 8.46 4.81
CA GLU A 276 15.46 8.44 5.80
C GLU A 276 16.84 8.51 5.14
N LEU A 277 17.08 7.69 4.10
CA LEU A 277 18.34 7.64 3.36
C LEU A 277 18.69 8.97 2.69
N LEU A 278 17.69 9.68 2.17
CA LEU A 278 17.84 10.89 1.38
C LEU A 278 17.44 12.16 2.16
N SER A 279 17.30 12.07 3.48
CA SER A 279 16.80 13.19 4.31
C SER A 279 17.68 14.44 4.24
N GLU A 280 18.98 14.31 3.96
CA GLU A 280 19.91 15.45 3.89
C GLU A 280 19.93 16.16 2.52
N ILE A 281 19.28 15.61 1.49
CA ILE A 281 19.41 16.11 0.11
C ILE A 281 18.24 16.98 -0.38
N ASP A 282 17.11 17.02 0.33
CA ASP A 282 15.93 17.84 0.01
C ASP A 282 15.03 18.07 1.24
N GLN A 283 14.45 19.27 1.35
CA GLN A 283 13.62 19.66 2.50
C GLN A 283 12.28 18.91 2.58
N ASN A 284 11.66 18.58 1.44
CA ASN A 284 10.41 17.80 1.45
C ASN A 284 10.68 16.34 1.84
N ILE A 285 11.82 15.79 1.41
CA ILE A 285 12.27 14.46 1.84
C ILE A 285 12.51 14.45 3.36
N LEU A 286 13.25 15.43 3.88
CA LEU A 286 13.47 15.60 5.32
C LEU A 286 12.15 15.68 6.11
N GLN A 287 11.18 16.44 5.60
CA GLN A 287 9.86 16.56 6.23
C GLN A 287 9.13 15.21 6.30
N ILE A 288 9.20 14.38 5.26
CA ILE A 288 8.56 13.05 5.27
C ILE A 288 9.29 12.09 6.22
N ALA A 289 10.62 12.16 6.30
CA ALA A 289 11.42 11.38 7.26
C ALA A 289 11.01 11.71 8.71
N LYS A 290 10.96 13.00 9.06
CA LYS A 290 10.46 13.46 10.37
C LYS A 290 9.03 13.03 10.63
N PHE A 291 8.15 13.14 9.63
CA PHE A 291 6.76 12.67 9.75
C PHE A 291 6.69 11.16 10.00
N SER A 292 7.54 10.35 9.38
CA SER A 292 7.57 8.91 9.59
C SER A 292 7.89 8.56 11.05
N GLN A 293 8.89 9.23 11.63
CA GLN A 293 9.23 9.06 13.06
C GLN A 293 8.09 9.57 13.96
N PHE A 294 7.52 10.74 13.66
CA PHE A 294 6.33 11.28 14.36
C PHE A 294 5.13 10.32 14.34
N SER A 295 4.87 9.69 13.19
CA SER A 295 3.77 8.75 12.99
C SER A 295 3.92 7.51 13.89
N LEU A 296 5.15 7.07 14.14
CA LEU A 296 5.44 5.98 15.08
C LEU A 296 5.24 6.41 16.53
N GLU A 297 5.75 7.58 16.91
CA GLU A 297 5.60 8.15 18.26
C GLU A 297 4.13 8.33 18.65
N THR A 298 3.30 8.80 17.72
CA THR A 298 1.85 8.99 17.92
C THR A 298 1.05 7.67 17.85
N GLY A 299 1.67 6.55 17.49
CA GLY A 299 1.00 5.27 17.30
C GLY A 299 0.10 5.20 16.06
N ASN A 300 0.22 6.16 15.13
CA ASN A 300 -0.61 6.25 13.93
C ASN A 300 0.02 5.67 12.66
N ALA A 301 1.28 5.26 12.73
CA ALA A 301 1.96 4.55 11.67
C ALA A 301 1.38 3.15 11.46
N ILE A 302 1.18 2.77 10.20
CA ILE A 302 0.92 1.38 9.85
C ILE A 302 2.24 0.61 9.85
N ASN A 303 2.61 0.12 11.03
CA ASN A 303 3.86 -0.60 11.31
C ASN A 303 3.66 -2.14 11.26
N PRO A 304 4.73 -2.96 11.39
CA PRO A 304 4.65 -4.42 11.39
C PRO A 304 3.62 -5.02 12.36
N ASP A 305 3.38 -4.43 13.52
CA ASP A 305 2.47 -4.99 14.54
C ASP A 305 1.02 -5.04 14.04
N LEU A 306 0.64 -4.12 13.16
CA LEU A 306 -0.71 -4.03 12.57
C LEU A 306 -0.88 -4.86 11.30
N MET A 307 0.20 -5.41 10.74
CA MET A 307 0.13 -6.17 9.49
C MET A 307 -0.53 -7.53 9.72
N SER A 308 -1.40 -7.91 8.77
CA SER A 308 -1.80 -9.31 8.64
C SER A 308 -0.58 -10.17 8.27
N ASP A 309 -0.60 -11.45 8.64
CA ASP A 309 0.54 -12.35 8.44
C ASP A 309 1.00 -12.46 6.98
N ARG A 310 0.11 -12.20 6.02
CA ARG A 310 0.45 -12.19 4.59
C ARG A 310 1.40 -11.05 4.22
N TYR A 311 1.18 -9.85 4.75
CA TYR A 311 1.95 -8.65 4.38
C TYR A 311 2.99 -8.25 5.44
N LEU A 312 2.99 -8.93 6.60
CA LEU A 312 4.01 -8.79 7.63
C LEU A 312 5.45 -8.85 7.07
N PRO A 313 5.83 -9.80 6.18
CA PRO A 313 7.20 -9.91 5.69
C PRO A 313 7.71 -8.63 5.02
N TYR A 314 6.88 -7.96 4.21
CA TYR A 314 7.25 -6.70 3.55
C TYR A 314 7.56 -5.59 4.54
N ARG A 315 6.74 -5.47 5.60
CA ARG A 315 6.87 -4.35 6.54
C ARG A 315 8.04 -4.57 7.48
N VAL A 316 8.30 -5.81 7.88
CA VAL A 316 9.47 -6.17 8.69
C VAL A 316 10.76 -5.95 7.91
N GLU A 317 10.83 -6.41 6.65
CA GLU A 317 11.99 -6.15 5.79
C GLU A 317 12.21 -4.65 5.60
N GLU A 318 11.17 -3.89 5.25
CA GLU A 318 11.32 -2.46 5.00
C GLU A 318 11.85 -1.71 6.23
N TYR A 319 11.37 -2.05 7.41
CA TYR A 319 11.82 -1.42 8.65
C TYR A 319 13.23 -1.89 9.07
N LEU A 320 13.62 -3.15 8.83
CA LEU A 320 14.99 -3.61 9.06
C LEU A 320 15.99 -2.99 8.07
N SER A 321 15.60 -2.85 6.80
CA SER A 321 16.39 -2.15 5.78
C SER A 321 16.54 -0.67 6.13
N THR A 322 15.50 -0.05 6.67
CA THR A 322 15.55 1.32 7.19
C THR A 322 16.38 1.39 8.47
N ASP A 323 16.33 0.41 9.35
CA ASP A 323 17.19 0.40 10.54
C ASP A 323 18.68 0.29 10.17
N LYS A 324 19.00 -0.53 9.16
CA LYS A 324 20.38 -0.70 8.67
C LYS A 324 21.02 0.63 8.24
N ILE A 325 20.27 1.56 7.66
CA ILE A 325 20.84 2.87 7.29
C ILE A 325 21.15 3.74 8.51
N PHE A 326 20.42 3.61 9.63
CA PHE A 326 20.77 4.27 10.90
C PHE A 326 22.03 3.67 11.50
N LEU A 327 22.16 2.33 11.51
CA LEU A 327 23.37 1.65 11.96
C LEU A 327 24.62 2.06 11.17
N LEU A 328 24.45 2.35 9.87
CA LEU A 328 25.52 2.84 8.99
C LEU A 328 25.78 4.36 9.13
N GLY A 329 25.07 5.06 10.02
CA GLY A 329 25.19 6.51 10.21
C GLY A 329 24.68 7.35 9.03
N LYS A 330 23.88 6.77 8.14
CA LYS A 330 23.29 7.43 6.95
C LYS A 330 21.94 8.08 7.19
N ALA A 331 21.38 7.92 8.39
CA ALA A 331 20.13 8.53 8.83
C ALA A 331 20.25 8.93 10.31
N LYS A 332 19.38 9.84 10.76
CA LYS A 332 19.44 10.43 12.10
C LYS A 332 18.08 10.42 12.76
N VAL A 333 18.07 10.23 14.08
CA VAL A 333 16.86 10.42 14.89
C VAL A 333 16.64 11.92 15.06
N PHE A 334 15.42 12.37 14.80
CA PHE A 334 15.06 13.77 14.94
C PHE A 334 14.41 14.01 16.30
N ILE A 335 14.81 15.09 16.97
CA ILE A 335 14.22 15.53 18.25
C ILE A 335 13.03 16.46 17.95
N ASN A 336 11.94 16.34 18.70
CA ASN A 336 10.71 17.15 18.57
C ASN A 336 10.02 17.02 17.20
N ASN A 337 9.64 15.79 16.87
CA ASN A 337 9.01 15.44 15.59
C ASN A 337 7.63 16.08 15.36
N GLU A 338 6.97 16.62 16.38
CA GLU A 338 5.70 17.35 16.23
C GLU A 338 5.80 18.57 15.28
N ASN A 339 7.00 19.15 15.15
CA ASN A 339 7.30 20.25 14.24
C ASN A 339 7.85 19.77 12.89
N TYR A 340 7.50 18.56 12.44
CA TYR A 340 7.92 18.04 11.12
C TYR A 340 7.53 18.95 9.95
N ARG A 341 6.54 19.82 10.15
CA ARG A 341 6.05 20.79 9.17
C ARG A 341 6.18 22.22 9.68
N ASP A 342 6.44 23.14 8.75
CA ASP A 342 6.29 24.56 9.01
C ASP A 342 4.81 24.97 8.92
N SER A 343 4.17 25.12 10.08
CA SER A 343 2.75 25.52 10.15
C SER A 343 2.49 27.00 9.85
N SER A 344 3.54 27.82 9.68
CA SER A 344 3.39 29.24 9.33
C SER A 344 3.11 29.46 7.84
N LEU A 345 3.48 28.48 6.99
CA LEU A 345 3.31 28.56 5.54
C LEU A 345 1.87 28.24 5.14
N LYS A 346 1.21 29.21 4.49
CA LYS A 346 -0.05 28.96 3.78
C LYS A 346 0.26 28.16 2.51
N ASN A 347 -0.35 26.99 2.39
CA ASN A 347 -0.16 26.13 1.24
C ASN A 347 -1.51 25.81 0.61
N GLU A 348 -1.67 26.10 -0.67
CA GLU A 348 -2.86 25.77 -1.46
C GLU A 348 -2.40 25.06 -2.73
N ILE A 349 -2.73 23.77 -2.83
CA ILE A 349 -2.27 22.88 -3.91
C ILE A 349 -3.50 22.23 -4.53
N TYR A 350 -3.59 22.30 -5.85
CA TYR A 350 -4.61 21.61 -6.62
C TYR A 350 -3.97 20.71 -7.68
N LEU A 351 -4.03 19.41 -7.44
CA LEU A 351 -3.62 18.37 -8.39
C LEU A 351 -4.84 18.01 -9.25
N LYS A 352 -4.97 18.67 -10.40
CA LYS A 352 -6.12 18.62 -11.30
C LYS A 352 -6.38 17.23 -11.90
N LYS A 353 -5.36 16.52 -12.35
CA LYS A 353 -5.46 15.17 -12.91
C LYS A 353 -5.73 14.14 -11.82
N ALA A 354 -5.10 14.26 -10.66
CA ALA A 354 -5.41 13.42 -9.50
C ALA A 354 -6.79 13.72 -8.88
N GLY A 355 -7.30 14.94 -9.08
CA GLY A 355 -8.50 15.44 -8.41
C GLY A 355 -8.29 15.63 -6.91
N ILE A 356 -7.08 15.98 -6.47
CA ILE A 356 -6.76 16.26 -5.07
C ILE A 356 -6.67 17.77 -4.87
N TYR A 357 -7.39 18.26 -3.87
CA TYR A 357 -7.30 19.64 -3.40
C TYR A 357 -6.76 19.64 -1.97
N HIS A 358 -5.72 20.42 -1.73
CA HIS A 358 -5.09 20.56 -0.42
C HIS A 358 -5.00 22.03 -0.05
N LYS A 359 -5.38 22.37 1.18
CA LYS A 359 -5.23 23.69 1.77
C LYS A 359 -4.79 23.58 3.22
N SER A 360 -3.70 24.25 3.57
CA SER A 360 -3.21 24.29 4.95
C SER A 360 -2.69 25.67 5.35
N ASP A 361 -2.79 25.96 6.64
CA ASP A 361 -2.24 27.12 7.32
C ASP A 361 -2.00 26.79 8.82
N SER A 362 -1.68 27.81 9.62
CA SER A 362 -1.44 27.67 11.06
C SER A 362 -2.60 27.09 11.88
N LYS A 363 -3.84 27.18 11.37
CA LYS A 363 -5.08 26.77 12.05
C LYS A 363 -5.77 25.58 11.39
N LYS A 364 -5.58 25.37 10.08
CA LYS A 364 -6.31 24.34 9.31
C LYS A 364 -5.40 23.50 8.44
N PHE A 365 -5.76 22.23 8.27
CA PHE A 365 -5.14 21.33 7.31
C PHE A 365 -6.23 20.49 6.65
N ILE A 366 -6.48 20.70 5.37
CA ILE A 366 -7.61 20.09 4.66
C ILE A 366 -7.08 19.45 3.39
N THR A 367 -7.35 18.16 3.21
CA THR A 367 -7.08 17.43 1.98
C THR A 367 -8.36 16.75 1.51
N VAL A 368 -8.71 16.98 0.25
CA VAL A 368 -9.95 16.52 -0.36
C VAL A 368 -9.66 15.81 -1.66
N ASN A 369 -10.20 14.61 -1.83
CA ASN A 369 -10.27 13.94 -3.12
C ASN A 369 -11.63 14.23 -3.79
N LEU A 370 -11.60 15.13 -4.77
CA LEU A 370 -12.72 15.53 -5.61
C LEU A 370 -13.09 14.43 -6.61
N ALA A 371 -12.10 13.69 -7.12
CA ALA A 371 -12.32 12.59 -8.06
C ALA A 371 -13.11 11.42 -7.43
N LYS A 372 -13.07 11.29 -6.10
CA LYS A 372 -13.84 10.34 -5.28
C LYS A 372 -15.10 10.93 -4.67
N ASN A 373 -15.71 11.91 -5.36
CA ASN A 373 -16.96 12.56 -4.95
C ASN A 373 -16.90 13.12 -3.50
N LEU A 374 -15.84 13.87 -3.18
CA LEU A 374 -15.50 14.40 -1.85
C LEU A 374 -15.16 13.30 -0.83
N VAL A 375 -13.95 12.75 -0.89
CA VAL A 375 -13.35 12.17 0.32
C VAL A 375 -12.53 13.25 1.01
N ILE A 376 -12.71 13.46 2.32
CA ILE A 376 -12.18 14.59 3.07
C ILE A 376 -11.48 14.08 4.32
N ASN A 377 -10.25 14.57 4.53
CA ASN A 377 -9.61 14.64 5.84
C ASN A 377 -9.32 16.11 6.12
N ALA A 378 -9.90 16.64 7.18
CA ALA A 378 -9.75 18.01 7.63
C ALA A 378 -9.32 18.02 9.09
N TYR A 379 -8.49 18.99 9.44
CA TYR A 379 -8.01 19.20 10.78
C TYR A 379 -8.08 20.68 11.11
N GLU A 380 -8.46 21.00 12.34
CA GLU A 380 -8.50 22.37 12.85
C GLU A 380 -7.87 22.43 14.25
N LYS A 381 -7.05 23.46 14.50
CA LYS A 381 -6.58 23.78 15.86
C LYS A 381 -7.64 24.59 16.59
N LYS A 382 -7.97 24.22 17.83
CA LYS A 382 -8.75 25.09 18.72
C LYS A 382 -7.85 26.22 19.23
N GLN A 383 -8.39 27.44 19.37
CA GLN A 383 -7.61 28.64 19.73
C GLN A 383 -6.84 28.53 21.07
N SER A 384 -7.27 27.62 21.94
CA SER A 384 -6.68 27.38 23.27
C SER A 384 -5.84 26.09 23.36
N GLU A 385 -5.70 25.31 22.29
CA GLU A 385 -5.07 23.98 22.33
C GLU A 385 -3.95 23.86 21.29
N SER A 386 -2.86 23.20 21.67
CA SER A 386 -1.80 22.79 20.73
C SER A 386 -2.21 21.61 19.84
N LYS A 387 -3.31 20.93 20.18
CA LYS A 387 -3.78 19.71 19.51
C LYS A 387 -4.68 20.01 18.31
N TRP A 388 -4.63 19.10 17.34
CA TRP A 388 -5.47 19.13 16.14
C TRP A 388 -6.70 18.27 16.36
N GLU A 389 -7.87 18.82 16.07
CA GLU A 389 -9.12 18.06 16.01
C GLU A 389 -9.31 17.53 14.58
N ARG A 390 -9.57 16.23 14.45
CA ARG A 390 -9.73 15.56 13.16
C ARG A 390 -11.21 15.46 12.76
N PHE A 391 -11.49 15.81 11.51
CA PHE A 391 -12.78 15.67 10.86
C PHE A 391 -12.61 14.87 9.58
N SER A 392 -13.38 13.80 9.43
CA SER A 392 -13.25 12.88 8.29
C SER A 392 -14.59 12.59 7.63
N PHE A 393 -14.60 12.61 6.30
CA PHE A 393 -15.68 12.04 5.50
C PHE A 393 -15.07 11.17 4.42
N THR A 394 -15.24 9.86 4.56
CA THR A 394 -14.66 8.86 3.66
C THR A 394 -15.60 8.46 2.54
N GLY A 395 -16.79 9.04 2.47
CA GLY A 395 -17.71 8.88 1.36
C GLY A 395 -19.09 8.41 1.76
N THR A 396 -19.95 8.33 0.75
CA THR A 396 -21.34 7.87 0.88
C THR A 396 -21.46 6.41 0.48
N ARG A 397 -22.15 5.62 1.31
CA ARG A 397 -22.60 4.25 0.98
C ARG A 397 -24.11 4.17 0.88
N ILE A 398 -24.61 3.45 -0.11
CA ILE A 398 -26.02 3.05 -0.21
C ILE A 398 -26.09 1.54 -0.44
N LEU A 399 -26.69 0.82 0.50
CA LEU A 399 -27.07 -0.57 0.28
C LEU A 399 -28.39 -0.60 -0.47
N ASP A 400 -28.43 -1.29 -1.60
CA ASP A 400 -29.62 -1.51 -2.43
C ASP A 400 -29.88 -3.01 -2.54
N LYS A 401 -31.11 -3.43 -2.89
CA LYS A 401 -31.40 -4.86 -3.13
C LYS A 401 -30.47 -5.52 -4.15
N LYS A 402 -29.87 -4.76 -5.07
CA LYS A 402 -28.92 -5.26 -6.07
C LYS A 402 -27.45 -5.24 -5.61
N GLY A 403 -27.12 -4.72 -4.44
CA GLY A 403 -25.76 -4.65 -3.89
C GLY A 403 -25.39 -3.29 -3.30
N LEU A 404 -24.14 -3.13 -2.90
CA LEU A 404 -23.61 -1.93 -2.26
C LEU A 404 -23.05 -0.93 -3.28
N TYR A 405 -23.39 0.35 -3.11
CA TYR A 405 -22.92 1.48 -3.93
C TYR A 405 -22.11 2.44 -3.06
N THR A 406 -21.02 2.98 -3.60
CA THR A 406 -20.11 3.87 -2.87
C THR A 406 -19.64 5.05 -3.71
N SER A 407 -19.29 6.14 -3.05
CA SER A 407 -18.69 7.32 -3.67
C SER A 407 -17.17 7.17 -3.89
N GLN A 408 -16.52 6.16 -3.30
CA GLN A 408 -15.07 5.98 -3.26
C GLN A 408 -14.39 5.45 -4.54
N TYR A 409 -15.09 5.30 -5.66
CA TYR A 409 -14.43 4.97 -6.93
C TYR A 409 -14.16 6.24 -7.70
N ILE A 410 -12.95 6.37 -8.26
CA ILE A 410 -12.62 7.48 -9.13
C ILE A 410 -13.37 7.31 -10.45
N SER A 411 -14.02 8.37 -10.90
CA SER A 411 -14.72 8.39 -12.17
C SER A 411 -14.31 9.59 -12.98
N LYS A 412 -13.85 9.36 -14.22
CA LYS A 412 -13.58 10.42 -15.21
C LYS A 412 -14.82 11.26 -15.55
N LYS A 413 -16.03 10.80 -15.17
CA LYS A 413 -17.29 11.55 -15.37
C LYS A 413 -17.61 12.49 -14.21
N THR A 414 -16.91 12.40 -13.08
CA THR A 414 -17.11 13.32 -11.96
C THR A 414 -16.68 14.71 -12.38
N LYS A 415 -17.63 15.64 -12.37
CA LYS A 415 -17.37 17.06 -12.62
C LYS A 415 -17.22 17.74 -11.28
N TYR A 416 -16.27 18.66 -11.18
CA TYR A 416 -16.09 19.42 -9.95
C TYR A 416 -15.61 20.83 -10.25
N LYS A 417 -15.98 21.76 -9.38
CA LYS A 417 -15.72 23.20 -9.49
C LYS A 417 -15.23 23.70 -8.14
N ILE A 418 -14.21 24.56 -8.19
CA ILE A 418 -13.61 25.19 -7.02
C ILE A 418 -14.01 26.67 -7.06
N GLU A 419 -14.70 27.15 -6.02
CA GLU A 419 -15.15 28.54 -5.90
C GLU A 419 -14.66 29.12 -4.57
N LYS A 420 -13.49 29.78 -4.58
CA LYS A 420 -12.81 30.28 -3.37
C LYS A 420 -12.66 29.18 -2.30
N ASN A 421 -13.54 29.16 -1.31
CA ASN A 421 -13.53 28.21 -0.20
C ASN A 421 -14.56 27.07 -0.33
N ILE A 422 -15.28 27.02 -1.45
CA ILE A 422 -16.35 26.05 -1.70
C ILE A 422 -15.92 25.06 -2.77
N LEU A 423 -15.92 23.78 -2.44
CA LEU A 423 -15.67 22.68 -3.37
C LEU A 423 -17.00 22.05 -3.77
N CYS A 424 -17.33 22.06 -5.06
CA CYS A 424 -18.54 21.46 -5.61
C CYS A 424 -18.21 20.24 -6.45
N ILE A 425 -18.96 19.15 -6.29
CA ILE A 425 -18.87 17.95 -7.14
C ILE A 425 -20.24 17.55 -7.69
N SER A 426 -20.24 16.89 -8.83
CA SER A 426 -21.38 16.19 -9.44
C SER A 426 -20.86 14.90 -10.07
N GLY A 427 -21.30 13.75 -9.55
CA GLY A 427 -20.86 12.44 -10.00
C GLY A 427 -21.89 11.34 -9.72
N TYR A 428 -21.43 10.10 -9.70
CA TYR A 428 -22.25 8.92 -9.49
C TYR A 428 -21.60 7.99 -8.48
N LEU A 429 -22.43 7.27 -7.72
CA LEU A 429 -21.94 6.19 -6.87
C LEU A 429 -21.65 4.96 -7.73
N ALA A 430 -20.51 4.32 -7.51
CA ALA A 430 -20.14 3.09 -8.18
C ALA A 430 -20.64 1.87 -7.40
N LYS A 431 -21.09 0.84 -8.12
CA LYS A 431 -21.44 -0.44 -7.50
C LYS A 431 -20.17 -1.18 -7.12
N ILE A 432 -20.02 -1.50 -5.84
CA ILE A 432 -18.91 -2.31 -5.36
C ILE A 432 -19.09 -3.74 -5.91
N PRO A 433 -18.02 -4.38 -6.40
CA PRO A 433 -18.03 -5.82 -6.67
C PRO A 433 -18.05 -6.58 -5.33
N THR A 434 -19.16 -6.52 -4.58
CA THR A 434 -19.33 -7.28 -3.32
C THR A 434 -19.80 -8.72 -3.59
N GLU A 435 -19.26 -9.64 -2.78
CA GLU A 435 -19.78 -10.99 -2.48
C GLU A 435 -19.83 -11.99 -3.65
N ASN A 436 -18.77 -12.06 -4.44
CA ASN A 436 -18.48 -13.30 -5.19
C ASN A 436 -17.86 -14.35 -4.26
N SER A 437 -18.58 -14.70 -3.19
CA SER A 437 -18.15 -15.81 -2.35
C SER A 437 -18.16 -17.10 -3.16
N PHE A 438 -17.11 -17.87 -2.97
CA PHE A 438 -17.02 -19.22 -3.48
C PHE A 438 -17.90 -20.10 -2.61
N ASN A 439 -18.98 -20.63 -3.19
CA ASN A 439 -19.62 -21.82 -2.65
C ASN A 439 -18.87 -23.06 -3.15
N LEU A 440 -19.18 -24.23 -2.59
CA LEU A 440 -18.47 -25.47 -2.91
C LEU A 440 -18.46 -25.79 -4.42
N PRO A 441 -19.58 -25.74 -5.18
CA PRO A 441 -19.56 -25.98 -6.62
C PRO A 441 -18.69 -24.99 -7.41
N LYS A 442 -18.78 -23.69 -7.10
CA LYS A 442 -17.90 -22.68 -7.71
C LYS A 442 -16.44 -23.00 -7.44
N ASN A 443 -16.11 -23.47 -6.23
CA ASN A 443 -14.73 -23.78 -5.85
C ASN A 443 -14.21 -24.95 -6.67
N ILE A 444 -14.98 -26.05 -6.76
CA ILE A 444 -14.62 -27.22 -7.57
C ILE A 444 -14.41 -26.82 -9.04
N LEU A 445 -15.34 -26.06 -9.63
CA LEU A 445 -15.22 -25.61 -11.02
C LEU A 445 -13.97 -24.74 -11.23
N PHE A 446 -13.70 -23.85 -10.28
CA PHE A 446 -12.51 -23.00 -10.35
C PHE A 446 -11.22 -23.81 -10.23
N ARG A 447 -11.17 -24.82 -9.35
CA ARG A 447 -10.02 -25.73 -9.24
C ARG A 447 -9.79 -26.51 -10.52
N ILE A 448 -10.84 -27.03 -11.16
CA ILE A 448 -10.73 -27.69 -12.47
C ILE A 448 -10.16 -26.73 -13.52
N ALA A 449 -10.66 -25.48 -13.55
CA ALA A 449 -10.16 -24.47 -14.47
C ALA A 449 -8.68 -24.13 -14.22
N LEU A 450 -8.24 -24.06 -12.95
CA LEU A 450 -6.84 -23.84 -12.60
C LEU A 450 -5.93 -24.97 -13.08
N ILE A 451 -6.33 -26.24 -12.87
CA ILE A 451 -5.56 -27.40 -13.34
C ILE A 451 -5.45 -27.40 -14.86
N PHE A 452 -6.56 -27.12 -15.57
CA PHE A 452 -6.53 -26.99 -17.03
C PHE A 452 -5.60 -25.87 -17.50
N CYS A 453 -5.69 -24.68 -16.88
CA CYS A 453 -4.86 -23.54 -17.25
C CYS A 453 -3.38 -23.72 -16.88
N SER A 454 -3.07 -24.55 -15.87
CA SER A 454 -1.69 -24.80 -15.40
C SER A 454 -0.73 -25.27 -16.49
N GLN A 455 -1.28 -25.94 -17.52
CA GLN A 455 -0.53 -26.50 -18.64
C GLN A 455 0.11 -25.44 -19.54
N SER A 456 -0.32 -24.18 -19.46
CA SER A 456 0.21 -23.10 -20.31
C SER A 456 0.21 -21.75 -19.61
N THR A 457 1.35 -21.07 -19.66
CA THR A 457 1.48 -19.68 -19.18
C THR A 457 0.47 -18.75 -19.85
N VAL A 458 0.14 -18.97 -21.12
CA VAL A 458 -0.85 -18.16 -21.84
C VAL A 458 -2.25 -18.32 -21.24
N LEU A 459 -2.65 -19.56 -20.90
CA LEU A 459 -3.95 -19.86 -20.31
C LEU A 459 -4.07 -19.30 -18.88
N SER A 460 -3.05 -19.48 -18.03
CA SER A 460 -3.01 -18.86 -16.70
C SER A 460 -3.20 -17.34 -16.77
N ASN A 461 -2.53 -16.68 -17.72
CA ASN A 461 -2.65 -15.23 -17.90
C ASN A 461 -4.05 -14.81 -18.40
N LEU A 462 -4.67 -15.59 -19.28
CA LEU A 462 -6.05 -15.34 -19.72
C LEU A 462 -7.03 -15.45 -18.54
N LEU A 463 -6.91 -16.49 -17.72
CA LEU A 463 -7.73 -16.68 -16.53
C LEU A 463 -7.54 -15.53 -15.53
N LYS A 464 -6.29 -15.10 -15.29
CA LYS A 464 -5.98 -13.95 -14.43
C LYS A 464 -6.69 -12.67 -14.90
N LYS A 465 -6.69 -12.38 -16.21
CA LYS A 465 -7.42 -11.23 -16.78
C LYS A 465 -8.92 -11.31 -16.51
N ILE A 466 -9.52 -12.50 -16.62
CA ILE A 466 -10.95 -12.72 -16.33
C ILE A 466 -11.25 -12.48 -14.84
N ILE A 467 -10.45 -13.06 -13.93
CA ILE A 467 -10.62 -12.91 -12.48
C ILE A 467 -10.56 -11.44 -12.06
N ARG A 468 -9.55 -10.69 -12.54
CA ARG A 468 -9.39 -9.27 -12.22
C ARG A 468 -10.59 -8.44 -12.69
N LYS A 469 -11.10 -8.73 -13.89
CA LYS A 469 -12.32 -8.08 -14.43
C LYS A 469 -13.54 -8.27 -13.52
N ILE A 470 -13.64 -9.43 -12.88
CA ILE A 470 -14.77 -9.79 -12.00
C ILE A 470 -14.63 -9.19 -10.60
N LEU A 471 -13.42 -9.18 -10.02
CA LEU A 471 -13.19 -8.83 -8.61
C LEU A 471 -12.81 -7.37 -8.38
N MET A 472 -12.02 -6.77 -9.28
CA MET A 472 -11.37 -5.48 -9.02
C MET A 472 -12.14 -4.30 -9.60
N PHE A 473 -12.81 -4.50 -10.74
CA PHE A 473 -13.46 -3.41 -11.46
C PHE A 473 -14.94 -3.31 -11.11
N SER A 474 -15.36 -2.12 -10.64
CA SER A 474 -16.78 -1.82 -10.41
C SER A 474 -17.57 -1.91 -11.73
N LYS A 475 -18.78 -2.48 -11.68
CA LYS A 475 -19.73 -2.34 -12.79
C LYS A 475 -20.26 -0.91 -12.78
N LYS A 476 -20.11 -0.20 -13.90
CA LYS A 476 -20.65 1.15 -14.09
C LYS A 476 -22.18 1.09 -14.06
N ASP A 477 -22.76 1.32 -12.88
CA ASP A 477 -24.20 1.41 -12.69
C ASP A 477 -24.52 2.81 -12.16
N ASN A 478 -24.92 3.71 -13.08
CA ASN A 478 -25.24 5.12 -12.80
C ASN A 478 -26.63 5.23 -12.15
N LYS A 479 -26.87 4.45 -11.10
CA LYS A 479 -28.16 4.31 -10.44
C LYS A 479 -28.44 5.43 -9.45
N TYR A 480 -27.37 5.89 -8.80
CA TYR A 480 -27.38 6.96 -7.80
C TYR A 480 -26.45 8.08 -8.26
N LYS A 481 -27.00 9.27 -8.45
CA LYS A 481 -26.25 10.49 -8.73
C LYS A 481 -26.02 11.24 -7.41
N ILE A 482 -24.82 11.75 -7.23
CA ILE A 482 -24.43 12.57 -6.07
C ILE A 482 -24.01 13.97 -6.56
N ASP A 483 -24.58 15.00 -5.96
CA ASP A 483 -24.15 16.39 -6.09
C ASP A 483 -23.81 16.89 -4.68
N ALA A 484 -22.61 17.38 -4.45
CA ALA A 484 -22.21 17.80 -3.11
C ALA A 484 -21.40 19.09 -3.11
N LYS A 485 -21.53 19.85 -2.02
CA LYS A 485 -20.83 21.12 -1.78
C LYS A 485 -20.16 21.06 -0.41
N PHE A 486 -18.89 21.44 -0.34
CA PHE A 486 -18.13 21.51 0.91
C PHE A 486 -17.55 22.91 1.11
N ASP A 487 -17.93 23.55 2.21
CA ASP A 487 -17.38 24.83 2.68
C ASP A 487 -16.20 24.54 3.63
N MET A 488 -14.98 24.81 3.15
CA MET A 488 -13.74 24.56 3.89
C MET A 488 -13.55 25.51 5.09
N GLU A 489 -14.17 26.69 5.07
CA GLU A 489 -14.08 27.63 6.18
C GLU A 489 -14.99 27.21 7.33
N LYS A 490 -16.21 26.80 7.01
CA LYS A 490 -17.18 26.41 8.04
C LYS A 490 -17.08 24.94 8.43
N LEU A 491 -16.39 24.13 7.63
CA LEU A 491 -16.42 22.67 7.71
C LEU A 491 -17.87 22.17 7.69
N ILE A 492 -18.61 22.61 6.66
CA ILE A 492 -20.00 22.21 6.42
C ILE A 492 -20.10 21.60 5.03
N MET A 493 -20.78 20.45 4.94
CA MET A 493 -21.07 19.79 3.68
C MET A 493 -22.57 19.70 3.43
N GLU A 494 -22.98 19.95 2.20
CA GLU A 494 -24.33 19.65 1.71
C GLU A 494 -24.24 18.56 0.65
N ILE A 495 -24.90 17.42 0.87
CA ILE A 495 -24.95 16.28 -0.03
C ILE A 495 -26.36 16.13 -0.57
N LYS A 496 -26.49 16.07 -1.89
CA LYS A 496 -27.73 15.75 -2.60
C LYS A 496 -27.55 14.43 -3.31
N ILE A 497 -28.48 13.52 -3.10
CA ILE A 497 -28.49 12.24 -3.81
C ILE A 497 -29.80 12.13 -4.54
N SER A 498 -29.74 11.73 -5.82
CA SER A 498 -30.90 11.37 -6.62
C SER A 498 -30.74 9.95 -7.15
N SER A 499 -31.86 9.25 -7.33
CA SER A 499 -31.89 7.85 -7.72
C SER A 499 -32.82 7.62 -8.91
N LYS A 500 -32.49 6.65 -9.77
CA LYS A 500 -33.37 6.21 -10.86
C LYS A 500 -34.59 5.45 -10.33
N ASN A 501 -35.63 5.30 -11.15
CA ASN A 501 -36.83 4.52 -10.81
C ASN A 501 -36.53 3.06 -10.41
N SER A 502 -35.48 2.47 -11.00
CA SER A 502 -35.02 1.11 -10.67
C SER A 502 -34.33 0.99 -9.31
N ALA A 503 -34.21 2.08 -8.54
CA ALA A 503 -33.61 2.11 -7.22
C ALA A 503 -34.48 1.54 -6.12
N GLN A 504 -33.84 0.73 -5.28
CA GLN A 504 -34.46 0.05 -4.15
C GLN A 504 -33.48 0.12 -2.97
N PRO A 505 -33.22 1.34 -2.44
CA PRO A 505 -32.30 1.50 -1.32
C PRO A 505 -32.85 0.82 -0.08
N ILE A 506 -32.01 0.04 0.58
CA ILE A 506 -32.25 -0.62 1.86
C ILE A 506 -31.64 0.22 2.98
N ASP A 507 -30.47 0.79 2.74
CA ASP A 507 -29.71 1.50 3.77
C ASP A 507 -28.83 2.62 3.21
N ILE A 508 -28.51 3.62 4.04
CA ILE A 508 -27.63 4.74 3.69
C ILE A 508 -26.66 5.06 4.83
N ASN A 509 -25.41 5.38 4.50
CA ASN A 509 -24.39 5.79 5.47
C ASN A 509 -23.45 6.87 4.89
N PHE A 510 -23.07 7.84 5.72
CA PHE A 510 -22.06 8.87 5.43
C PHE A 510 -20.84 8.59 6.31
N GLY A 511 -19.89 7.83 5.78
CA GLY A 511 -18.81 7.24 6.56
C GLY A 511 -17.69 8.20 6.92
N THR A 512 -17.00 7.90 8.01
CA THR A 512 -15.83 8.64 8.52
C THR A 512 -14.54 7.82 8.50
N ASN A 513 -14.64 6.50 8.50
CA ASN A 513 -13.50 5.59 8.37
C ASN A 513 -13.86 4.35 7.55
N ILE A 514 -14.35 4.59 6.33
CA ILE A 514 -14.74 3.55 5.40
C ILE A 514 -13.64 3.36 4.35
N SER A 515 -13.39 2.11 3.96
CA SER A 515 -12.65 1.77 2.74
C SER A 515 -13.41 0.70 1.95
N ASP A 516 -13.86 1.07 0.75
CA ASP A 516 -14.68 0.24 -0.13
C ASP A 516 -13.91 -0.38 -1.31
N ARG A 517 -12.66 0.01 -1.49
CA ARG A 517 -11.80 -0.53 -2.53
C ARG A 517 -11.30 -1.91 -2.11
N TYR A 518 -11.25 -2.84 -3.06
CA TYR A 518 -10.69 -4.18 -2.85
C TYR A 518 -9.17 -4.11 -3.05
N VAL A 519 -8.46 -3.77 -1.97
CA VAL A 519 -7.01 -3.61 -1.95
C VAL A 519 -6.48 -4.26 -0.67
N PRO A 520 -5.61 -5.28 -0.75
CA PRO A 520 -5.17 -6.03 0.43
C PRO A 520 -4.42 -5.20 1.47
N GLN A 521 -3.63 -4.22 1.05
CA GLN A 521 -2.87 -3.33 1.95
C GLN A 521 -3.64 -2.04 2.32
N SER A 522 -4.96 -2.15 2.47
CA SER A 522 -5.86 -1.09 2.97
C SER A 522 -6.65 -1.59 4.19
N ARG A 523 -7.49 -0.74 4.81
CA ARG A 523 -8.39 -1.11 5.92
C ARG A 523 -7.68 -1.54 7.21
N PHE A 524 -6.49 -1.00 7.48
CA PHE A 524 -5.85 -1.19 8.78
C PHE A 524 -6.56 -0.34 9.85
N ALA A 525 -6.62 -0.87 11.07
CA ALA A 525 -7.22 -0.17 12.20
C ALA A 525 -6.12 0.58 12.98
N ARG A 526 -6.30 1.89 13.14
CA ARG A 526 -5.48 2.72 14.04
C ARG A 526 -6.32 3.13 15.24
N ILE A 527 -5.67 3.34 16.38
CA ILE A 527 -6.36 3.76 17.61
C ILE A 527 -7.08 5.10 17.39
N SER A 528 -6.43 6.06 16.72
CA SER A 528 -7.04 7.36 16.38
C SER A 528 -8.30 7.26 15.52
N ASP A 529 -8.44 6.18 14.73
CA ASP A 529 -9.64 5.99 13.93
C ASP A 529 -10.82 5.46 14.76
N MET A 530 -10.59 4.94 15.98
CA MET A 530 -11.65 4.50 16.90
C MET A 530 -12.38 5.68 17.55
N GLU A 531 -11.76 6.86 17.58
CA GLU A 531 -12.37 8.10 18.06
C GLU A 531 -13.37 8.68 17.05
N LEU A 532 -13.38 8.18 15.81
CA LEU A 532 -14.29 8.64 14.76
C LEU A 532 -15.62 7.87 14.81
N ASN A 533 -16.74 8.61 14.84
CA ASN A 533 -18.06 8.02 14.70
C ASN A 533 -18.25 7.38 13.34
N GLN A 534 -18.72 6.13 13.26
CA GLN A 534 -18.84 5.39 11.98
C GLN A 534 -19.68 6.09 10.90
N SER A 535 -20.56 7.00 11.30
CA SER A 535 -21.49 7.74 10.45
C SER A 535 -21.58 9.20 10.91
N LEU A 536 -21.58 10.14 9.97
CA LEU A 536 -21.83 11.57 10.25
C LEU A 536 -23.32 11.92 10.41
N ILE A 537 -24.21 10.95 10.19
CA ILE A 537 -25.65 11.07 10.37
C ILE A 537 -26.15 10.14 11.47
N THR A 538 -27.14 10.60 12.24
CA THR A 538 -27.77 9.78 13.28
C THR A 538 -28.64 8.67 12.69
N LYS A 539 -28.99 7.68 13.52
CA LYS A 539 -29.97 6.63 13.13
C LYS A 539 -31.32 7.23 12.72
N LYS A 540 -31.75 8.33 13.36
CA LYS A 540 -33.00 9.05 13.03
C LYS A 540 -32.91 9.71 11.66
N ASP A 541 -31.82 10.43 11.39
CA ASP A 541 -31.59 11.08 10.09
C ASP A 541 -31.55 10.06 8.97
N LYS A 542 -30.85 8.96 9.20
CA LYS A 542 -30.74 7.83 8.28
C LYS A 542 -32.11 7.25 7.88
N LEU A 543 -33.01 7.01 8.83
CA LEU A 543 -34.37 6.54 8.55
C LEU A 543 -35.18 7.57 7.76
N SER A 544 -35.08 8.84 8.11
CA SER A 544 -35.76 9.94 7.42
C SER A 544 -35.29 10.07 5.96
N LEU A 545 -33.98 10.15 5.75
CA LEU A 545 -33.36 10.21 4.42
C LEU A 545 -33.69 8.98 3.59
N LEU A 546 -33.67 7.78 4.18
CA LEU A 546 -34.04 6.56 3.45
C LEU A 546 -35.50 6.58 2.99
N LYS A 547 -36.43 7.02 3.85
CA LYS A 547 -37.86 7.17 3.49
C LYS A 547 -38.01 8.15 2.32
N GLU A 548 -37.35 9.29 2.40
CA GLU A 548 -37.41 10.32 1.36
C GLU A 548 -36.76 9.84 0.04
N LEU A 549 -35.63 9.13 0.08
CA LEU A 549 -34.99 8.57 -1.11
C LEU A 549 -35.88 7.53 -1.79
N LYS A 550 -36.65 6.75 -1.03
CA LYS A 550 -37.62 5.77 -1.56
C LYS A 550 -38.81 6.44 -2.24
N THR A 551 -39.38 7.48 -1.61
CA THR A 551 -40.62 8.10 -2.08
C THR A 551 -40.38 9.20 -3.11
N LYS A 552 -39.51 10.16 -2.81
CA LYS A 552 -39.23 11.33 -3.65
C LYS A 552 -38.08 11.12 -4.63
N ARG A 553 -37.36 9.99 -4.52
CA ARG A 553 -36.19 9.67 -5.36
C ARG A 553 -35.03 10.64 -5.24
N ARG A 554 -35.06 11.54 -4.27
CA ARG A 554 -34.05 12.56 -4.01
C ARG A 554 -33.99 12.89 -2.53
N ILE A 555 -32.80 13.13 -2.01
CA ILE A 555 -32.56 13.63 -0.66
C ILE A 555 -31.58 14.81 -0.67
N ILE A 556 -31.63 15.59 0.40
CA ILE A 556 -30.65 16.64 0.71
C ILE A 556 -30.28 16.46 2.18
N CYS A 557 -28.99 16.36 2.48
CA CYS A 557 -28.49 16.28 3.84
C CYS A 557 -27.37 17.31 4.04
N LYS A 558 -27.43 18.01 5.17
CA LYS A 558 -26.41 18.97 5.57
C LYS A 558 -25.67 18.41 6.77
N VAL A 559 -24.36 18.27 6.64
CA VAL A 559 -23.46 17.75 7.66
C VAL A 559 -22.60 18.91 8.17
N ASN A 560 -22.61 19.13 9.48
CA ASN A 560 -21.70 20.06 10.14
C ASN A 560 -20.69 19.25 10.94
N PHE A 561 -19.44 19.19 10.47
CA PHE A 561 -18.41 18.34 11.07
C PHE A 561 -18.15 18.68 12.54
N LYS A 562 -18.38 19.93 12.98
CA LYS A 562 -18.19 20.38 14.36
C LYS A 562 -19.35 20.04 15.30
N LYS A 563 -20.48 19.58 14.76
CA LYS A 563 -21.71 19.25 15.51
C LYS A 563 -22.22 17.85 15.19
N SER A 564 -21.48 17.10 14.38
CA SER A 564 -21.85 15.73 14.05
C SER A 564 -21.79 14.88 15.32
N PRO A 565 -22.75 13.95 15.47
CA PRO A 565 -22.85 13.07 16.63
C PRO A 565 -21.57 12.27 16.80
#